data_AF-A0A7D8VDR8-F1
#
_entry.id   AF-A0A7D8VDR8-F1
#
_cell.length_a   1.000
_cell.length_b   1.000
_cell.length_c   1.000
_cell.angle_alpha   90.00
_cell.angle_beta   90.00
_cell.angle_gamma   90.00
#
_symmetry.space_group_name_H-M   'P 1'
#
loop_
_entity.id
_entity.type
_entity.pdbx_description
1 polymer ?
#
loop_
_entity_poly.entity_id
_entity_poly.type
_entity_poly.pdbx_seq_one_letter_code
_entity_poly.pdbx_strand_id
1 'polypeptide(L)'
;MSGGKSDNVDSCRDLNGRRLGSIKEAKKQSELVESLPALRAKAAAETKAKLEALERKLGVSSDGIDAKVDLEELARKKHKFDDNKFMEESREINENVRSAVAAALLKKKKKKTTADAAAKQTKDKVSMPPPKVATSA
;
A
#
# COMPACT_ATOMS: atom_id res chain seq x y z
N MET A 1 -38.28 -28.67 -3.31
CA MET A 1 -37.31 -27.86 -4.08
C MET A 1 -36.46 -27.06 -3.09
N SER A 2 -35.29 -27.59 -2.68
CA SER A 2 -34.41 -26.91 -1.72
C SER A 2 -33.55 -25.87 -2.45
N GLY A 3 -34.09 -24.68 -2.70
CA GLY A 3 -33.35 -23.56 -3.29
C GLY A 3 -33.08 -22.51 -2.22
N GLY A 4 -31.82 -22.39 -1.76
CA GLY A 4 -31.48 -21.36 -0.77
C GLY A 4 -30.15 -21.58 -0.05
N LYS A 5 -29.08 -21.89 -0.78
CA LYS A 5 -27.74 -22.05 -0.19
C LYS A 5 -26.68 -21.17 -0.84
N SER A 6 -27.01 -20.44 -1.90
CA SER A 6 -26.08 -19.58 -2.62
C SER A 6 -26.79 -18.34 -3.16
N ASP A 7 -26.46 -17.18 -2.60
CA ASP A 7 -26.97 -15.87 -3.03
C ASP A 7 -26.10 -15.23 -4.13
N ASN A 8 -24.97 -15.84 -4.46
CA ASN A 8 -24.11 -15.39 -5.55
C ASN A 8 -24.66 -15.86 -6.90
N VAL A 9 -25.21 -14.92 -7.66
CA VAL A 9 -25.81 -15.13 -8.99
C VAL A 9 -24.86 -14.66 -10.12
N ASP A 10 -23.62 -14.28 -9.80
CA ASP A 10 -22.72 -13.63 -10.78
C ASP A 10 -22.26 -14.59 -11.88
N SER A 11 -22.30 -15.90 -11.60
CA SER A 11 -22.02 -16.96 -12.58
C SER A 11 -23.14 -17.19 -13.58
N CYS A 12 -24.37 -16.74 -13.29
CA CYS A 12 -25.52 -16.92 -14.18
C CYS A 12 -25.39 -16.05 -15.44
N ARG A 13 -26.14 -16.41 -16.49
CA ARG A 13 -26.13 -15.72 -17.79
C ARG A 13 -27.46 -14.99 -18.04
N ASP A 14 -27.40 -13.87 -18.75
CA ASP A 14 -28.57 -13.15 -19.26
C ASP A 14 -29.15 -13.85 -20.52
N LEU A 15 -30.30 -13.39 -21.00
CA LEU A 15 -30.93 -13.90 -22.23
C LEU A 15 -30.07 -13.67 -23.49
N ASN A 16 -29.05 -12.82 -23.39
CA ASN A 16 -28.08 -12.56 -24.46
C ASN A 16 -26.79 -13.40 -24.29
N GLY A 17 -26.74 -14.31 -23.30
CA GLY A 17 -25.59 -15.20 -23.04
C GLY A 17 -24.41 -14.57 -22.27
N ARG A 18 -24.50 -13.31 -21.86
CA ARG A 18 -23.49 -12.59 -21.07
C ARG A 18 -23.64 -12.92 -19.59
N ARG A 19 -22.53 -12.97 -18.84
CA ARG A 19 -22.58 -13.29 -17.40
C ARG A 19 -23.07 -12.08 -16.59
N LEU A 20 -23.89 -12.32 -15.58
CA LEU A 20 -24.39 -11.25 -14.70
C LEU A 20 -23.26 -10.51 -13.99
N GLY A 21 -22.19 -11.21 -13.59
CA GLY A 21 -20.99 -10.59 -13.01
C GLY A 21 -20.37 -9.55 -13.93
N SER A 22 -20.18 -9.88 -15.22
CA SER A 22 -19.59 -8.94 -16.20
C SER A 22 -20.45 -7.70 -16.44
N ILE A 23 -21.78 -7.84 -16.37
CA ILE A 23 -22.71 -6.71 -16.52
C ILE A 23 -22.65 -5.81 -15.28
N LYS A 24 -22.59 -6.39 -14.08
CA LYS A 24 -22.45 -5.63 -12.82
C LYS A 24 -21.11 -4.87 -12.78
N GLU A 25 -20.02 -5.50 -13.21
CA GLU A 25 -18.72 -4.86 -13.30
C GLU A 25 -18.70 -3.70 -14.29
N ALA A 26 -19.27 -3.87 -15.48
CA ALA A 26 -19.38 -2.80 -16.47
C ALA A 26 -20.19 -1.60 -15.94
N LYS A 27 -21.32 -1.86 -15.25
CA LYS A 27 -22.13 -0.81 -14.60
C LYS A 27 -21.37 -0.10 -13.48
N LYS A 28 -20.66 -0.85 -12.64
CA LYS A 28 -19.83 -0.28 -11.59
C LYS A 28 -18.71 0.59 -12.18
N GLN A 29 -18.12 0.17 -13.29
CA GLN A 29 -17.11 0.97 -13.99
C GLN A 29 -17.69 2.23 -14.62
N SER A 30 -18.90 2.20 -15.20
CA SER A 30 -19.54 3.40 -15.74
C SER A 30 -19.88 4.39 -14.62
N GLU A 31 -20.43 3.93 -13.50
CA GLU A 31 -20.72 4.76 -12.32
C GLU A 31 -19.44 5.39 -11.74
N LEU A 32 -18.33 4.65 -11.72
CA LEU A 32 -17.04 5.20 -11.31
C LEU A 32 -16.58 6.29 -12.28
N VAL A 33 -16.61 6.05 -13.58
CA VAL A 33 -16.22 7.04 -14.61
C VAL A 33 -17.07 8.31 -14.53
N GLU A 34 -18.38 8.17 -14.29
CA GLU A 34 -19.31 9.29 -14.10
C GLU A 34 -19.05 10.06 -12.79
N SER A 35 -18.63 9.36 -11.73
CA SER A 35 -18.32 9.98 -10.43
C SER A 35 -16.88 10.54 -10.34
N LEU A 36 -15.96 10.16 -11.23
CA LEU A 36 -14.59 10.70 -11.30
C LEU A 36 -14.51 12.24 -11.27
N PRO A 37 -15.28 13.01 -12.08
CA PRO A 37 -15.22 14.47 -12.03
C PRO A 37 -15.62 15.02 -10.66
N ALA A 38 -16.64 14.45 -10.01
CA ALA A 38 -17.07 14.87 -8.68
C ALA A 38 -16.02 14.53 -7.60
N LEU A 39 -15.41 13.35 -7.67
CA LEU A 39 -14.34 12.95 -6.77
C LEU A 39 -13.09 13.82 -6.94
N ARG A 40 -12.71 14.14 -8.18
CA ARG A 40 -11.59 15.05 -8.48
C ARG A 40 -11.88 16.48 -8.00
N ALA A 41 -13.11 16.97 -8.17
CA ALA A 41 -13.50 18.28 -7.67
C ALA A 41 -13.45 18.35 -6.13
N LYS A 42 -13.89 17.29 -5.43
CA LYS A 42 -13.77 17.19 -3.97
C LYS A 42 -12.31 17.15 -3.51
N ALA A 43 -11.49 16.31 -4.13
CA ALA A 43 -10.06 16.25 -3.82
C ALA A 43 -9.37 17.59 -4.09
N ALA A 44 -9.68 18.26 -5.21
CA ALA A 44 -9.18 19.58 -5.53
C ALA A 44 -9.62 20.63 -4.49
N ALA A 45 -10.88 20.62 -4.06
CA ALA A 45 -11.39 21.51 -3.02
C ALA A 45 -10.69 21.28 -1.67
N GLU A 46 -10.45 20.02 -1.29
CA GLU A 46 -9.70 19.69 -0.07
C GLU A 46 -8.24 20.15 -0.15
N THR A 47 -7.58 19.96 -1.30
CA THR A 47 -6.21 20.45 -1.49
C THR A 47 -6.16 21.98 -1.44
N LYS A 48 -7.11 22.66 -2.08
CA LYS A 48 -7.23 24.12 -2.02
C LYS A 48 -7.47 24.62 -0.61
N ALA A 49 -8.37 23.99 0.14
CA ALA A 49 -8.63 24.34 1.54
C ALA A 49 -7.41 24.12 2.45
N LYS A 50 -6.65 23.03 2.20
CA LYS A 50 -5.39 22.77 2.90
C LYS A 50 -4.33 23.81 2.56
N LEU A 51 -4.20 24.18 1.27
CA LEU A 51 -3.28 25.22 0.82
C LEU A 51 -3.64 26.58 1.41
N GLU A 52 -4.91 26.97 1.35
CA GLU A 52 -5.39 28.24 1.94
C GLU A 52 -5.19 28.28 3.46
N ALA A 53 -5.40 27.15 4.16
CA ALA A 53 -5.11 27.06 5.58
C ALA A 53 -3.61 27.18 5.89
N LEU A 54 -2.74 26.70 5.01
CA LEU A 54 -1.29 26.87 5.13
C LEU A 54 -0.87 28.30 4.78
N GLU A 55 -1.43 28.91 3.75
CA GLU A 55 -1.20 30.31 3.35
C GLU A 55 -1.58 31.28 4.48
N ARG A 56 -2.74 31.05 5.14
CA ARG A 56 -3.15 31.81 6.32
C ARG A 56 -2.20 31.62 7.51
N LYS A 57 -1.69 30.40 7.73
CA LYS A 57 -0.71 30.12 8.80
C LYS A 57 0.65 30.76 8.53
N LEU A 58 1.05 30.84 7.26
CA LEU A 58 2.33 31.40 6.81
C LEU A 58 2.25 32.90 6.54
N GLY A 59 1.06 33.51 6.59
CA GLY A 59 0.86 34.94 6.37
C GLY A 59 1.10 35.39 4.92
N VAL A 60 1.02 34.47 3.95
CA VAL A 60 1.20 34.75 2.53
C VAL A 60 -0.17 35.08 1.94
N SER A 61 -0.59 36.35 2.04
CA SER A 61 -1.78 36.83 1.36
C SER A 61 -1.47 37.02 -0.12
N SER A 62 -2.35 36.54 -1.00
CA SER A 62 -2.24 36.68 -2.47
C SER A 62 -2.40 38.12 -2.99
N ASP A 63 -2.38 39.12 -2.11
CA ASP A 63 -2.42 40.54 -2.42
C ASP A 63 -1.00 41.11 -2.39
N GLY A 64 -0.25 40.94 -3.48
CA GLY A 64 1.00 41.69 -3.69
C GLY A 64 2.16 40.84 -4.18
N ILE A 65 2.59 41.14 -5.41
CA ILE A 65 3.67 40.51 -6.16
C ILE A 65 5.07 40.72 -5.52
N ASP A 66 5.16 41.40 -4.37
CA ASP A 66 6.44 41.79 -3.74
C ASP A 66 6.56 41.42 -2.25
N ALA A 67 5.73 40.51 -1.73
CA ALA A 67 5.99 39.91 -0.43
C ALA A 67 7.08 38.84 -0.57
N LYS A 68 8.35 39.28 -0.71
CA LYS A 68 9.47 38.49 -0.23
C LYS A 68 9.13 38.14 1.21
N VAL A 69 8.67 36.92 1.43
CA VAL A 69 8.68 36.34 2.77
C VAL A 69 10.14 36.47 3.19
N ASP A 70 10.45 37.40 4.09
CA ASP A 70 11.81 37.61 4.56
C ASP A 70 12.19 36.37 5.38
N LEU A 71 12.62 35.34 4.67
CA LEU A 71 13.09 34.07 5.23
C LEU A 71 14.21 34.35 6.25
N GLU A 72 14.98 35.42 6.06
CA GLU A 72 15.95 35.89 7.03
C GLU A 72 15.31 36.40 8.33
N GLU A 73 14.20 37.13 8.28
CA GLU A 73 13.51 37.61 9.49
C GLU A 73 12.78 36.48 10.22
N LEU A 74 12.17 35.54 9.47
CA LEU A 74 11.56 34.33 10.03
C LEU A 74 12.59 33.37 10.63
N ALA A 75 13.80 33.27 10.05
CA ALA A 75 14.89 32.46 10.60
C ALA A 75 15.57 33.13 11.80
N ARG A 76 15.65 34.47 11.83
CA ARG A 76 16.17 35.23 12.99
C ARG A 76 15.20 35.22 14.18
N LYS A 77 13.89 35.17 13.90
CA LYS A 77 12.87 35.01 14.94
C LYS A 77 12.87 33.56 15.40
N LYS A 78 13.34 33.29 16.63
CA LYS A 78 13.30 31.95 17.25
C LYS A 78 11.85 31.50 17.39
N HIS A 79 11.31 30.88 16.34
CA HIS A 79 10.02 30.22 16.40
C HIS A 79 10.19 28.95 17.22
N LYS A 80 9.36 28.75 18.25
CA LYS A 80 9.29 27.44 18.87
C LYS A 80 8.80 26.48 17.79
N PHE A 81 9.61 25.46 17.53
CA PHE A 81 9.28 24.41 16.57
C PHE A 81 8.24 23.52 17.25
N ASP A 82 6.96 23.88 17.11
CA ASP A 82 5.82 23.20 17.73
C ASP A 82 5.28 22.05 16.87
N ASP A 83 6.08 21.56 15.91
CA ASP A 83 5.71 20.45 15.04
C ASP A 83 5.94 19.10 15.74
N ASN A 84 5.09 18.81 16.73
CA ASN A 84 5.05 17.51 17.41
C ASN A 84 4.79 16.37 16.42
N LYS A 85 4.07 16.64 15.33
CA LYS A 85 3.74 15.66 14.29
C LYS A 85 4.99 15.19 13.57
N PHE A 86 5.88 16.10 13.19
CA PHE A 86 7.16 15.73 12.57
C PHE A 86 8.04 14.87 13.49
N MET A 87 8.03 15.14 14.80
CA MET A 87 8.78 14.36 15.78
C MET A 87 8.20 12.96 15.97
N GLU A 88 6.88 12.82 16.00
CA GLU A 88 6.18 11.53 16.05
C GLU A 88 6.44 10.72 14.78
N GLU A 89 6.24 11.31 13.59
CA GLU A 89 6.51 10.67 12.30
C GLU A 89 7.97 10.21 12.18
N SER A 90 8.93 11.04 12.61
CA SER A 90 10.34 10.69 12.62
C SER A 90 10.65 9.54 13.59
N ARG A 91 10.01 9.49 14.76
CA ARG A 91 10.16 8.37 15.71
C ARG A 91 9.60 7.09 15.12
N GLU A 92 8.40 7.12 14.54
CA GLU A 92 7.75 5.97 13.91
C GLU A 92 8.58 5.40 12.75
N ILE A 93 9.09 6.26 11.86
CA ILE A 93 9.97 5.83 10.75
C ILE A 93 11.20 5.11 11.30
N ASN A 94 11.85 5.69 12.32
CA ASN A 94 13.03 5.09 12.94
C ASN A 94 12.72 3.75 13.62
N GLU A 95 11.58 3.62 14.29
CA GLU A 95 11.14 2.37 14.92
C GLU A 95 10.82 1.28 13.88
N ASN A 96 10.17 1.64 12.78
CA ASN A 96 9.88 0.74 11.67
C ASN A 96 11.15 0.23 10.99
N VAL A 97 12.14 1.10 10.77
CA VAL A 97 13.45 0.68 10.21
C VAL A 97 14.18 -0.22 11.20
N ARG A 98 14.24 0.14 12.49
CA ARG A 98 14.90 -0.67 13.52
C ARG A 98 14.26 -2.05 13.67
N SER A 99 12.93 -2.13 13.68
CA SER A 99 12.21 -3.40 13.75
C SER A 99 12.41 -4.27 12.52
N ALA A 100 12.40 -3.68 11.31
CA ALA A 100 12.69 -4.38 10.06
C ALA A 100 14.12 -4.93 10.03
N VAL A 101 15.12 -4.14 10.46
CA VAL A 101 16.52 -4.57 10.57
C VAL A 101 16.68 -5.67 11.62
N ALA A 102 16.06 -5.52 12.80
CA ALA A 102 16.07 -6.56 13.83
C ALA A 102 15.46 -7.86 13.34
N ALA A 103 14.30 -7.80 12.67
CA ALA A 103 13.66 -8.95 12.05
C ALA A 103 14.54 -9.59 10.97
N ALA A 104 15.22 -8.78 10.14
CA ALA A 104 16.15 -9.28 9.12
C ALA A 104 17.36 -9.99 9.73
N LEU A 105 17.95 -9.46 10.81
CA LEU A 105 19.06 -10.10 11.52
C LEU A 105 18.63 -11.41 12.20
N LEU A 106 17.44 -11.45 12.79
CA LEU A 106 16.89 -12.67 13.38
C LEU A 106 16.56 -13.72 12.31
N LYS A 107 16.03 -13.32 11.15
CA LYS A 107 15.82 -14.20 10.00
C LYS A 107 17.15 -14.72 9.44
N LYS A 108 18.21 -13.88 9.40
CA LYS A 108 19.57 -14.31 9.01
C LYS A 108 20.15 -15.31 10.02
N LYS A 109 19.95 -15.10 11.33
CA LYS A 109 20.37 -16.06 12.37
C LYS A 109 19.58 -17.37 12.27
N LYS A 110 18.26 -17.33 12.12
CA LYS A 110 17.41 -18.52 11.93
C LYS A 110 17.74 -19.29 10.65
N LYS A 111 18.04 -18.61 9.55
CA LYS A 111 18.46 -19.24 8.28
C LYS A 111 19.85 -19.90 8.39
N LYS A 112 20.75 -19.37 9.23
CA LYS A 112 22.04 -20.03 9.52
C LYS A 112 21.83 -21.32 10.33
N THR A 113 20.99 -21.29 11.37
CA THR A 113 20.70 -22.48 12.18
C THR A 113 19.96 -23.57 11.41
N THR A 114 19.12 -23.23 10.42
CA THR A 114 18.47 -24.23 9.55
C THR A 114 19.37 -24.74 8.42
N ALA A 115 20.34 -23.94 7.96
CA ALA A 115 21.36 -24.38 7.00
C ALA A 115 22.31 -25.43 7.62
N ASP A 116 22.69 -25.28 8.88
CA ASP A 116 23.52 -26.27 9.59
C ASP A 116 22.76 -27.59 9.86
N ALA A 117 21.42 -27.55 10.00
CA ALA A 117 20.59 -28.75 10.12
C ALA A 117 20.38 -29.48 8.78
N ALA A 118 20.31 -28.75 7.66
CA ALA A 118 20.15 -29.34 6.32
C ALA A 118 21.43 -30.04 5.82
N ALA A 119 22.62 -29.61 6.26
CA ALA A 119 23.90 -30.24 5.90
C ALA A 119 24.11 -31.63 6.55
N LYS A 120 23.36 -31.97 7.61
CA LYS A 120 23.39 -33.32 8.21
C LYS A 120 22.51 -34.34 7.48
N GLN A 121 21.48 -33.91 6.76
CA GLN A 121 20.52 -34.82 6.10
C GLN A 121 20.97 -35.31 4.71
N THR A 122 22.03 -34.75 4.12
CA THR A 122 22.50 -35.14 2.78
C THR A 122 23.45 -36.35 2.78
N LYS A 123 23.97 -36.78 3.94
CA LYS A 123 24.82 -37.99 4.03
C LYS A 123 24.03 -39.30 4.07
N ASP A 124 22.78 -39.28 4.52
CA ASP A 124 21.97 -40.50 4.65
C ASP A 124 21.18 -40.89 3.37
N LYS A 125 21.18 -40.04 2.33
CA LYS A 125 20.41 -40.28 1.09
C LYS A 125 21.20 -40.90 -0.07
N VAL A 126 22.47 -41.29 0.14
CA VAL A 126 23.32 -41.87 -0.93
C VAL A 126 23.17 -43.40 -1.04
N SER A 127 22.41 -44.06 -0.15
CA SER A 127 22.20 -45.52 -0.22
C SER A 127 20.79 -45.91 -0.71
N MET A 128 20.52 -45.87 -2.02
CA MET A 128 19.71 -46.91 -2.67
C MET A 128 19.78 -46.80 -4.22
N PRO A 129 19.85 -47.93 -4.95
CA PRO A 129 20.10 -47.96 -6.40
C PRO A 129 18.84 -47.62 -7.23
N PRO A 130 19.00 -47.20 -8.51
CA PRO A 130 17.90 -46.66 -9.31
C PRO A 130 16.91 -47.75 -9.80
N PRO A 131 15.60 -47.43 -9.88
CA PRO A 131 14.56 -48.36 -10.36
C PRO A 131 14.56 -48.49 -11.90
N LYS A 132 14.26 -49.71 -12.36
CA LYS A 132 14.19 -50.12 -13.77
C LYS A 132 13.03 -49.42 -14.50
N VAL A 133 13.33 -48.73 -15.60
CA VAL A 133 12.37 -48.18 -16.56
C VAL A 133 11.73 -49.32 -17.37
N ALA A 134 10.40 -49.41 -17.34
CA ALA A 134 9.64 -50.30 -18.22
C ALA A 134 9.31 -49.58 -19.54
N THR A 135 9.92 -50.06 -20.62
CA THR A 135 9.57 -49.77 -22.02
C THR A 135 8.65 -50.86 -22.56
N SER A 136 7.50 -50.47 -23.12
CA SER A 136 6.76 -51.18 -24.20
C SER A 136 5.67 -50.22 -24.68
N ALA A 137 5.69 -49.74 -25.93
CA ALA A 137 5.35 -50.43 -27.18
C ALA A 137 3.84 -50.49 -27.39
#